data_AF-A0A932HE08-F1
#
_entry.id   AF-A0A932HE08-F1
#
_cell.length_a   1.000
_cell.length_b   1.000
_cell.length_c   1.000
_cell.angle_alpha   90.00
_cell.angle_beta   90.00
_cell.angle_gamma   90.00
#
_symmetry.space_group_name_H-M   'P 1'
#
loop_
_entity.id
_entity.type
_entity.pdbx_description
1 polymer ?
#
loop_
_entity_poly.entity_id
_entity_poly.type
_entity_poly.pdbx_seq_one_letter_code
_entity_poly.pdbx_strand_id
1 'polypeptide(L)'
;MKTEEDLVRHVLLALSIMAAAWSSAPPADAQPGAPYPNKPLRFVVPFPPGGGTDLIARTVGQRLTETWGQAVVIDNRPGAGTNIGTELVAKAPPDGYTLLLASFGHAANISLYKNLPFHPLTSFEMVT
;
A
#
# COMPACT_ATOMS: atom_id res chain seq x y z
N MET A 1 9.67 54.81 15.22
CA MET A 1 10.09 54.91 13.80
C MET A 1 11.22 53.93 13.45
N LYS A 2 12.45 54.02 13.98
CA LYS A 2 13.55 53.13 13.55
C LYS A 2 13.33 51.64 13.88
N THR A 3 12.63 51.35 14.98
CA THR A 3 12.33 49.98 15.46
C THR A 3 11.25 49.25 14.65
N GLU A 4 10.35 49.96 13.98
CA GLU A 4 9.26 49.36 13.20
C GLU A 4 9.74 48.96 11.80
N GLU A 5 10.61 49.76 11.18
CA GLU A 5 11.24 49.44 9.90
C GLU A 5 12.13 48.18 9.99
N ASP A 6 12.86 48.04 11.09
CA ASP A 6 13.69 46.85 11.33
C ASP A 6 12.80 45.61 11.52
N LEU A 7 11.71 45.70 12.28
CA LEU A 7 10.78 44.58 12.47
C LEU A 7 10.15 44.13 11.14
N VAL A 8 9.71 45.07 10.31
CA VAL A 8 9.12 44.79 8.99
C VAL A 8 10.14 44.15 8.05
N ARG A 9 11.41 44.60 8.06
CA ARG A 9 12.48 43.98 7.27
C ARG A 9 12.75 42.53 7.67
N HIS A 10 12.79 42.24 8.97
CA HIS A 10 13.02 40.88 9.46
C HIS A 10 11.85 39.94 9.13
N VAL A 11 10.60 40.44 9.20
CA VAL A 11 9.40 39.68 8.81
C VAL A 11 9.38 39.41 7.30
N LEU A 12 9.73 40.40 6.47
CA LEU A 12 9.82 40.24 5.02
C LEU A 12 10.94 39.29 4.59
N LEU A 13 12.09 39.32 5.29
CA LEU A 13 13.19 38.36 5.11
C LEU A 13 12.80 36.94 5.52
N ALA A 14 12.09 36.78 6.65
CA ALA A 14 11.62 35.47 7.11
C ALA A 14 10.59 34.85 6.15
N LEU A 15 9.68 35.66 5.59
CA LEU A 15 8.68 35.22 4.61
C LEU A 15 9.32 34.80 3.27
N SER A 16 10.39 35.47 2.84
CA SER A 16 11.08 35.12 1.60
C SER A 16 11.93 33.85 1.72
N ILE A 17 12.47 33.57 2.92
CA ILE A 17 13.18 32.30 3.19
C ILE A 17 12.20 31.12 3.23
N MET A 18 11.00 31.28 3.79
CA MET A 18 9.98 30.22 3.77
C MET A 18 9.44 29.95 2.36
N ALA A 19 9.28 30.98 1.52
CA ALA A 19 8.84 30.80 0.14
C ALA A 19 9.89 30.07 -0.72
N ALA A 20 11.18 30.30 -0.47
CA ALA A 20 12.26 29.61 -1.17
C ALA A 20 12.36 28.12 -0.79
N ALA A 21 11.97 27.75 0.44
CA ALA A 21 12.01 26.36 0.91
C ALA A 21 10.92 25.46 0.31
N TRP A 22 9.83 26.02 -0.25
CA TRP A 22 8.78 25.24 -0.91
C TRP A 22 9.05 24.96 -2.39
N SER A 23 9.89 25.75 -3.06
CA SER A 23 10.22 25.55 -4.47
C SER A 23 11.35 24.54 -4.74
N SER A 24 12.02 24.02 -3.70
CA SER A 24 13.15 23.09 -3.85
C SER A 24 12.77 21.62 -3.62
N ALA A 25 11.50 21.25 -3.62
CA ALA A 25 11.12 19.83 -3.62
C ALA A 25 11.46 19.23 -5.00
N PRO A 26 12.44 18.31 -5.11
CA PRO A 26 12.72 17.66 -6.37
C PRO A 26 11.46 16.93 -6.85
N PRO A 27 11.13 16.99 -8.15
CA PRO A 27 10.03 16.22 -8.70
C PRO A 27 10.30 14.73 -8.42
N ALA A 28 9.33 14.06 -7.81
CA ALA A 28 9.34 12.61 -7.64
C ALA A 28 9.00 11.96 -8.99
N ASP A 29 9.93 12.05 -9.96
CA ASP A 29 9.80 11.35 -11.23
C ASP A 29 10.08 9.87 -11.01
N ALA A 30 9.08 9.03 -11.29
CA ALA A 30 9.22 7.60 -11.36
C ALA A 30 10.23 7.25 -12.47
N GLN A 31 11.42 6.76 -12.10
CA GLN A 31 12.45 6.37 -13.05
C GLN A 31 11.95 5.22 -13.95
N PRO A 32 11.91 5.39 -15.29
CA PRO A 32 11.63 4.30 -16.20
C PRO A 32 12.70 3.20 -16.04
N GLY A 33 12.28 1.99 -15.68
CA GLY A 33 13.17 0.83 -15.55
C GLY A 33 13.72 0.55 -14.14
N ALA A 34 13.22 1.22 -13.10
CA ALA A 34 13.58 0.85 -11.72
C ALA A 34 13.17 -0.62 -11.45
N PRO A 35 14.09 -1.46 -10.92
CA PRO A 35 13.83 -2.88 -10.71
C PRO A 35 12.62 -3.06 -9.79
N TYR A 36 11.78 -4.06 -10.10
CA TYR A 36 10.69 -4.43 -9.21
C TYR A 36 11.26 -4.98 -7.88
N PRO A 37 10.69 -4.62 -6.72
CA PRO A 37 9.67 -3.58 -6.52
C PRO A 37 10.30 -2.19 -6.38
N ASN A 38 9.66 -1.16 -6.95
CA ASN A 38 10.13 0.23 -6.91
C ASN A 38 9.18 1.18 -6.16
N LYS A 39 8.09 0.65 -5.61
CA LYS A 39 7.11 1.33 -4.77
C LYS A 39 6.59 0.37 -3.70
N PRO A 40 5.95 0.86 -2.63
CA PRO A 40 5.36 0.01 -1.61
C PRO A 40 4.36 -0.99 -2.20
N LEU A 41 4.34 -2.20 -1.63
CA LEU A 41 3.38 -3.24 -1.97
C LEU A 41 2.21 -3.21 -0.99
N ARG A 42 1.02 -3.57 -1.47
CA ARG A 42 -0.18 -3.75 -0.67
C ARG A 42 -0.43 -5.25 -0.46
N PHE A 43 -0.43 -5.68 0.79
CA PHE A 43 -0.72 -7.07 1.15
C PHE A 43 -2.10 -7.16 1.80
N VAL A 44 -3.07 -7.62 1.02
CA VAL A 44 -4.48 -7.67 1.40
C VAL A 44 -4.75 -8.92 2.24
N VAL A 45 -5.28 -8.69 3.44
CA VAL A 45 -5.65 -9.74 4.40
C VAL A 45 -7.18 -9.76 4.51
N PRO A 46 -7.87 -10.82 4.06
CA PRO A 46 -9.33 -10.82 4.03
C PRO A 46 -9.97 -11.18 5.40
N PHE A 47 -9.36 -10.72 6.50
CA PHE A 47 -9.76 -10.95 7.88
C PHE A 47 -9.60 -9.68 8.72
N PRO A 48 -10.30 -9.55 9.87
CA PRO A 48 -10.12 -8.44 10.78
C PRO A 48 -8.67 -8.34 11.32
N PRO A 49 -8.19 -7.14 11.66
CA PRO A 49 -6.86 -6.96 12.24
C PRO A 49 -6.75 -7.60 13.63
N GLY A 50 -5.54 -7.95 14.05
CA GLY A 50 -5.24 -8.49 15.38
C GLY A 50 -5.45 -10.00 15.56
N GLY A 51 -6.01 -10.71 14.56
CA GLY A 51 -6.13 -12.16 14.57
C GLY A 51 -4.86 -12.90 14.12
N GLY A 52 -4.85 -14.23 14.23
CA GLY A 52 -3.71 -15.06 13.83
C GLY A 52 -3.27 -14.87 12.36
N THR A 53 -4.23 -14.70 11.45
CA THR A 53 -3.95 -14.42 10.03
C THR A 53 -3.27 -13.06 9.84
N ASP A 54 -3.66 -12.04 10.61
CA ASP A 54 -3.06 -10.71 10.57
C ASP A 54 -1.64 -10.72 11.13
N LEU A 55 -1.40 -11.48 12.21
CA LEU A 55 -0.07 -11.69 12.77
C LEU A 55 0.88 -12.34 11.74
N ILE A 56 0.42 -13.37 11.04
CA ILE A 56 1.17 -14.02 9.96
C ILE A 56 1.49 -13.00 8.87
N ALA A 57 0.48 -12.24 8.40
CA ALA A 57 0.66 -11.25 7.35
C ALA A 57 1.71 -10.19 7.72
N ARG A 58 1.66 -9.67 8.95
CA ARG A 58 2.63 -8.69 9.45
C ARG A 58 4.04 -9.25 9.54
N THR A 59 4.17 -10.49 10.01
CA THR A 59 5.47 -11.18 10.10
C THR A 59 6.08 -11.37 8.70
N VAL A 60 5.29 -11.86 7.75
CA VAL A 60 5.72 -12.02 6.35
C VAL A 60 6.04 -10.66 5.71
N GLY A 61 5.16 -9.68 5.88
CA GLY A 61 5.33 -8.33 5.33
C GLY A 61 6.59 -7.64 5.84
N GLN A 62 6.94 -7.83 7.12
CA GLN A 62 8.21 -7.34 7.67
C GLN A 62 9.41 -7.96 6.94
N ARG A 63 9.44 -9.29 6.77
CA ARG A 63 10.54 -9.99 6.07
C ARG A 63 10.66 -9.61 4.60
N LEU A 64 9.53 -9.44 3.92
CA LEU A 64 9.49 -8.96 2.55
C LEU A 64 10.02 -7.52 2.46
N THR A 65 9.67 -6.66 3.42
CA THR A 65 10.20 -5.30 3.51
C THR A 65 11.73 -5.30 3.69
N GLU A 66 12.25 -6.16 4.56
CA GLU A 66 13.70 -6.33 4.77
C GLU A 66 14.41 -6.81 3.48
N THR A 67 13.77 -7.69 2.72
CA THR A 67 14.35 -8.33 1.51
C THR A 67 14.29 -7.43 0.29
N TRP A 68 13.18 -6.72 0.09
CA TRP A 68 12.93 -5.91 -1.10
C TRP A 68 13.30 -4.43 -0.93
N GLY A 69 13.50 -3.97 0.30
CA GLY A 69 13.75 -2.55 0.58
C GLY A 69 12.55 -1.64 0.31
N GLN A 70 11.39 -2.22 -0.05
CA GLN A 70 10.13 -1.52 -0.23
C GLN A 70 9.15 -1.94 0.86
N ALA A 71 8.42 -0.97 1.40
CA ALA A 71 7.44 -1.23 2.44
C ALA A 71 6.32 -2.16 1.94
N VAL A 72 5.99 -3.17 2.74
CA VAL A 72 4.79 -3.99 2.55
C VAL A 72 3.70 -3.51 3.51
N VAL A 73 2.66 -2.90 2.97
CA VAL A 73 1.53 -2.33 3.71
C VAL A 73 0.44 -3.39 3.86
N ILE A 74 0.19 -3.78 5.11
CA ILE A 74 -0.90 -4.72 5.45
C ILE A 74 -2.25 -4.00 5.38
N ASP A 75 -3.18 -4.52 4.58
CA ASP A 75 -4.52 -3.97 4.40
C ASP A 75 -5.60 -5.02 4.73
N ASN A 76 -6.24 -4.87 5.89
CA ASN A 76 -7.29 -5.77 6.36
C ASN A 76 -8.64 -5.45 5.68
N ARG A 77 -9.16 -6.38 4.88
CA ARG A 77 -10.42 -6.28 4.13
C ARG A 77 -11.37 -7.45 4.45
N PRO A 78 -11.90 -7.54 5.67
CA PRO A 78 -12.82 -8.60 6.05
C PRO A 78 -14.19 -8.50 5.36
N GLY A 79 -14.90 -9.63 5.32
CA GLY A 79 -16.32 -9.68 4.96
C GLY A 79 -16.64 -10.75 3.90
N ALA A 80 -17.93 -11.12 3.81
CA ALA A 80 -18.47 -12.14 2.91
C ALA A 80 -17.64 -13.44 2.88
N GLY A 81 -17.25 -13.95 4.06
CA GLY A 81 -16.46 -15.17 4.18
C GLY A 81 -15.10 -15.12 3.47
N THR A 82 -14.43 -13.95 3.48
CA THR A 82 -13.18 -13.59 2.77
C THR A 82 -13.34 -13.04 1.35
N ASN A 83 -14.53 -13.10 0.76
CA ASN A 83 -14.71 -12.72 -0.65
C ASN A 83 -14.42 -11.24 -0.95
N ILE A 84 -14.67 -10.31 -0.02
CA ILE A 84 -14.46 -8.87 -0.28
C ILE A 84 -12.98 -8.57 -0.55
N GLY A 85 -12.09 -9.06 0.32
CA GLY A 85 -10.65 -8.89 0.13
C GLY A 85 -10.11 -9.66 -1.08
N THR A 86 -10.59 -10.88 -1.29
CA THR A 86 -10.18 -11.70 -2.44
C THR A 86 -10.59 -11.09 -3.78
N GLU A 87 -11.83 -10.63 -3.91
CA GLU A 87 -12.34 -9.95 -5.11
C GLU A 87 -11.55 -8.68 -5.41
N LEU A 88 -11.20 -7.92 -4.37
CA LEU A 88 -10.40 -6.71 -4.52
C LEU A 88 -9.06 -7.01 -5.19
N VAL A 89 -8.39 -8.10 -4.78
CA VAL A 89 -7.12 -8.49 -5.39
C VAL A 89 -7.32 -9.08 -6.79
N ALA A 90 -8.38 -9.88 -7.00
CA ALA A 90 -8.72 -10.42 -8.33
C ALA A 90 -8.93 -9.33 -9.40
N LYS A 91 -9.38 -8.14 -8.98
CA LYS A 91 -9.63 -6.98 -9.85
C LYS A 91 -8.50 -5.96 -9.86
N ALA A 92 -7.44 -6.17 -9.09
CA ALA A 92 -6.30 -5.28 -9.05
C ALA A 92 -5.50 -5.35 -10.37
N PRO A 93 -4.74 -4.30 -10.73
CA PRO A 93 -3.77 -4.40 -11.82
C PRO A 93 -2.82 -5.59 -11.60
N PRO A 94 -2.55 -6.43 -12.63
CA PRO A 94 -1.65 -7.57 -12.52
C PRO A 94 -0.17 -7.12 -12.59
N ASP A 95 0.21 -6.15 -11.75
CA ASP A 95 1.54 -5.52 -11.73
C ASP A 95 2.42 -6.01 -10.57
N GLY A 96 1.94 -6.97 -9.77
CA GLY A 96 2.64 -7.55 -8.63
C GLY A 96 2.54 -6.76 -7.32
N TYR A 97 2.02 -5.52 -7.34
CA TYR A 97 2.01 -4.66 -6.15
C TYR A 97 0.81 -4.87 -5.23
N THR A 98 -0.17 -5.69 -5.63
CA THR A 98 -1.31 -6.07 -4.77
C THR A 98 -1.29 -7.58 -4.58
N LEU A 99 -0.95 -8.02 -3.37
CA LEU A 99 -0.84 -9.42 -3.00
C LEU A 99 -2.04 -9.82 -2.13
N LEU A 100 -2.50 -11.06 -2.28
CA LEU A 100 -3.55 -11.64 -1.44
C LEU A 100 -2.95 -12.61 -0.43
N LEU A 101 -3.32 -12.49 0.85
CA LEU A 101 -3.18 -13.59 1.78
C LEU A 101 -4.31 -14.59 1.53
N ALA A 102 -4.03 -15.59 0.70
CA ALA A 102 -4.98 -16.65 0.41
C ALA A 102 -5.23 -17.51 1.67
N SER A 103 -6.49 -17.86 1.91
CA SER A 103 -6.91 -18.68 3.05
C SER A 103 -7.80 -19.83 2.58
N PHE A 104 -8.28 -20.67 3.50
CA PHE A 104 -9.24 -21.73 3.16
C PHE A 104 -10.48 -21.21 2.42
N GLY A 105 -10.96 -20.00 2.77
CA GLY A 105 -12.09 -19.37 2.08
C GLY A 105 -11.86 -19.18 0.58
N HIS A 106 -10.60 -18.93 0.16
CA HIS A 106 -10.22 -18.82 -1.26
C HIS A 106 -10.59 -20.08 -2.04
N ALA A 107 -10.34 -21.26 -1.48
CA ALA A 107 -10.61 -22.54 -2.13
C ALA A 107 -12.07 -23.00 -1.92
N ALA A 108 -12.65 -22.73 -0.76
CA ALA A 108 -13.96 -23.26 -0.39
C ALA A 108 -15.13 -22.47 -0.99
N ASN A 109 -14.98 -21.15 -1.16
CA ASN A 109 -16.12 -20.28 -1.46
C ASN A 109 -16.77 -20.51 -2.82
N ILE A 110 -16.06 -21.12 -3.78
CA ILE A 110 -16.63 -21.52 -5.08
C ILE A 110 -17.80 -22.50 -4.92
N SER A 111 -17.78 -23.32 -3.87
CA SER A 111 -18.85 -24.29 -3.58
C SER A 111 -19.90 -23.74 -2.60
N LEU A 112 -19.60 -22.64 -1.91
CA LEU A 112 -20.44 -22.07 -0.84
C LEU A 112 -21.25 -20.86 -1.30
N TYR A 113 -20.79 -20.12 -2.31
CA TYR A 113 -21.44 -18.93 -2.85
C TYR A 113 -21.88 -19.19 -4.29
N LYS A 114 -23.19 -19.08 -4.55
CA LYS A 114 -23.76 -19.26 -5.90
C LYS A 114 -23.13 -18.33 -6.94
N ASN A 115 -22.84 -17.09 -6.53
CA ASN A 115 -22.28 -16.05 -7.39
C ASN A 115 -20.96 -15.59 -6.78
N LEU A 116 -19.86 -16.26 -7.11
CA LEU A 116 -18.53 -15.85 -6.71
C LEU A 116 -17.95 -14.89 -7.77
N PRO A 117 -17.47 -13.68 -7.40
CA PRO A 117 -17.03 -12.67 -8.37
C PRO A 117 -15.61 -12.89 -8.91
N PHE A 118 -14.99 -14.04 -8.64
CA PHE A 118 -13.66 -14.44 -9.10
C PHE A 118 -13.59 -15.97 -9.22
N HIS A 119 -12.59 -16.47 -9.93
CA HIS A 119 -12.30 -17.89 -10.01
C HIS A 119 -10.96 -18.20 -9.31
N PRO A 120 -10.92 -19.10 -8.32
CA PRO A 120 -9.77 -19.24 -7.42
C PRO A 120 -8.49 -19.74 -8.09
N LEU A 121 -8.62 -20.40 -9.25
CA LEU A 121 -7.48 -20.95 -10.02
C LEU A 121 -7.03 -20.07 -11.18
N THR A 122 -7.89 -19.21 -11.71
CA THR A 122 -7.61 -18.49 -12.98
C THR A 122 -7.62 -16.97 -12.83
N SER A 123 -8.09 -16.45 -11.69
CA SER A 123 -8.04 -15.01 -11.39
C SER A 123 -6.77 -14.59 -10.67
N PHE A 124 -5.83 -15.50 -10.41
CA PHE A 124 -4.66 -15.26 -9.57
C PHE A 124 -3.44 -16.01 -10.09
N GLU A 125 -2.28 -15.39 -9.92
CA GLU A 125 -0.98 -16.04 -10.06
C GLU A 125 -0.45 -16.40 -8.68
N MET A 126 0.04 -17.63 -8.54
CA MET A 126 0.65 -18.09 -7.29
C MET A 126 2.02 -17.43 -7.12
N VAL A 127 2.27 -16.87 -5.95
CA VAL A 127 3.61 -16.38 -5.59
C VAL A 127 4.48 -17.59 -5.25
N THR A 128 5.53 -17.81 -6.04
CA THR A 128 6.55 -18.87 -5.85
C THR A 128 7.86 -18.31 -5.32
#